data_AF-K3XDC5-F1
#
_entry.id   AF-K3XDC5-F1
#
_cell.length_a   1.000
_cell.length_b   1.000
_cell.length_c   1.000
_cell.angle_alpha   90.00
_cell.angle_beta   90.00
_cell.angle_gamma   90.00
#
_symmetry.space_group_name_H-M   'P 1'
#
loop_
_entity.id
_entity.type
_entity.pdbx_description
1 polymer ?
#
loop_
_entity_poly.entity_id
_entity_poly.type
_entity_poly.pdbx_seq_one_letter_code
_entity_poly.pdbx_strand_id
1 'polypeptide(L)'
;MFKHHYELENMFVVDVFKNVVNSDSPLYTVRSDLLTEEELDYYEDEYRRSGFQASLNWYATIPIDFETERGLPTSIKHNALYIGARDDAVLKPEMAAHMPQFISSLEMAIINDSGHWVLWEQRDQVTEKLVEWLGKLENAVYLSSSEL
;
A
#
# COMPACT_ATOMS: atom_id res chain seq x y z
N MET A 1 -11.78 -5.70 -15.93
CA MET A 1 -11.27 -6.98 -15.37
C MET A 1 -9.76 -6.96 -15.56
N PHE A 2 -9.07 -6.35 -14.61
CA PHE A 2 -7.61 -6.16 -14.59
C PHE A 2 -6.92 -7.52 -14.62
N LYS A 3 -6.26 -7.86 -15.74
CA LYS A 3 -5.59 -9.16 -15.93
C LYS A 3 -4.12 -9.07 -16.35
N HIS A 4 -3.52 -7.89 -16.36
CA HIS A 4 -2.15 -7.71 -16.88
C HIS A 4 -1.11 -7.25 -15.84
N HIS A 5 -1.39 -7.36 -14.53
CA HIS A 5 -0.32 -7.23 -13.52
C HIS A 5 0.57 -8.48 -13.39
N TYR A 6 0.35 -9.51 -14.23
CA TYR A 6 1.16 -10.73 -14.29
C TYR A 6 2.55 -10.58 -14.93
N GLU A 7 2.90 -9.42 -15.50
CA GLU A 7 4.22 -9.25 -16.14
C GLU A 7 5.33 -8.81 -15.18
N LEU A 8 5.05 -8.63 -13.88
CA LEU A 8 6.09 -8.31 -12.89
C LEU A 8 6.87 -9.54 -12.41
N GLU A 9 6.31 -10.75 -12.51
CA GLU A 9 7.00 -11.98 -12.06
C GLU A 9 8.27 -12.27 -12.88
N ASN A 10 8.37 -11.74 -14.10
CA ASN A 10 9.54 -11.87 -14.97
C ASN A 10 10.27 -10.54 -15.19
N MET A 11 9.94 -9.49 -14.43
CA MET A 11 10.61 -8.20 -14.55
C MET A 11 12.00 -8.29 -13.91
N PHE A 12 13.01 -8.54 -14.73
CA PHE A 12 14.37 -8.40 -14.28
C PHE A 12 14.63 -6.92 -13.96
N VAL A 13 15.21 -6.62 -12.80
CA VAL A 13 15.56 -5.24 -12.39
C VAL A 13 16.35 -4.50 -13.49
N VAL A 14 17.10 -5.23 -14.32
CA VAL A 14 17.85 -4.67 -15.46
C VAL A 14 16.95 -4.08 -16.55
N ASP A 15 15.72 -4.55 -16.72
CA ASP A 15 14.78 -4.01 -17.72
C ASP A 15 14.16 -2.68 -17.27
N VAL A 16 14.08 -2.43 -15.96
CA VAL A 16 13.78 -1.11 -15.38
C VAL A 16 14.91 -0.11 -15.70
N PHE A 17 16.17 -0.58 -15.73
CA PHE A 17 17.34 0.25 -16.04
C PHE A 17 17.62 0.43 -17.54
N LYS A 18 16.99 -0.35 -18.43
CA LYS A 18 17.23 -0.32 -19.89
C LYS A 18 16.64 0.89 -20.63
N ASN A 19 16.20 1.91 -19.89
CA ASN A 19 15.70 3.18 -20.40
C ASN A 19 14.34 3.04 -21.09
N VAL A 20 13.30 3.56 -20.42
CA VAL A 20 11.87 3.50 -20.79
C VAL A 20 11.60 3.95 -22.23
N VAL A 21 12.41 4.88 -22.75
CA VAL A 21 12.18 5.60 -24.00
C VAL A 21 12.17 4.69 -25.25
N ASN A 22 12.86 3.55 -25.23
CA ASN A 22 12.98 2.66 -26.40
C ASN A 22 12.63 1.20 -26.09
N SER A 23 11.83 0.94 -25.04
CA SER A 23 11.46 -0.42 -24.68
C SER A 23 10.22 -0.88 -25.43
N ASP A 24 10.29 -2.05 -26.07
CA ASP A 24 9.14 -2.72 -26.68
C ASP A 24 8.25 -3.46 -25.65
N SER A 25 8.59 -3.37 -24.36
CA SER A 25 7.81 -4.03 -23.32
C SER A 25 6.39 -3.44 -23.23
N PRO A 26 5.35 -4.29 -23.12
CA PRO A 26 3.97 -3.85 -22.86
C PRO A 26 3.86 -2.93 -21.64
N LEU A 27 4.72 -3.11 -20.64
CA LEU A 27 4.77 -2.28 -19.44
C LEU A 27 4.95 -0.77 -19.74
N TYR A 28 5.67 -0.44 -20.82
CA TYR A 28 5.96 0.95 -21.19
C TYR A 28 5.21 1.41 -22.45
N THR A 29 4.58 0.49 -23.19
CA THR A 29 3.92 0.78 -24.46
C THR A 29 2.40 0.67 -24.41
N VAL A 30 1.85 -0.02 -23.41
CA VAL A 30 0.41 -0.16 -23.19
C VAL A 30 -0.02 0.77 -22.06
N ARG A 31 -0.96 1.67 -22.34
CA ARG A 31 -1.57 2.56 -21.34
C ARG A 31 -2.28 1.71 -20.29
N SER A 32 -1.98 1.96 -19.02
CA SER A 32 -2.70 1.34 -17.90
C SER A 32 -4.12 1.90 -17.79
N ASP A 33 -5.09 1.04 -17.53
CA ASP A 33 -6.48 1.41 -17.22
C ASP A 33 -6.69 1.76 -15.74
N LEU A 34 -5.64 1.77 -14.92
CA LEU A 34 -5.72 2.05 -13.47
C LEU A 34 -6.20 3.48 -13.18
N LEU A 35 -5.73 4.44 -13.97
CA LEU A 35 -6.04 5.85 -13.83
C LEU A 35 -6.61 6.38 -15.14
N THR A 36 -7.64 7.21 -15.02
CA THR A 36 -8.13 8.06 -16.10
C THR A 36 -7.04 9.05 -16.54
N GLU A 37 -7.25 9.73 -17.67
CA GLU A 37 -6.31 10.76 -18.13
C GLU A 37 -6.26 11.95 -17.17
N GLU A 38 -7.42 12.39 -16.66
CA GLU A 38 -7.51 13.50 -15.70
C GLU A 38 -6.77 13.21 -14.39
N GLU A 39 -6.87 11.97 -13.89
CA GLU A 39 -6.13 11.55 -12.69
C GLU A 39 -4.62 11.49 -12.95
N LEU A 40 -4.20 11.02 -14.13
CA LEU A 40 -2.78 10.97 -14.49
C LEU A 40 -2.20 12.39 -14.64
N ASP A 41 -2.92 13.28 -15.33
CA ASP A 41 -2.54 14.70 -15.50
C ASP A 41 -2.32 15.37 -14.14
N TYR A 42 -3.21 15.10 -13.17
CA TYR A 42 -3.05 15.61 -11.80
C TYR A 42 -1.73 15.15 -11.15
N TYR A 43 -1.39 13.86 -11.24
CA TYR A 43 -0.13 13.36 -10.69
C TYR A 43 1.08 13.92 -11.44
N GLU A 44 0.99 14.07 -12.76
CA GLU A 44 2.06 14.67 -13.56
C GLU A 44 2.32 16.11 -13.12
N ASP A 45 1.28 16.93 -13.00
CA ASP A 45 1.39 18.32 -12.56
C ASP A 45 1.99 18.44 -11.15
N GLU A 46 1.57 17.58 -10.23
CA GLU A 46 2.10 17.56 -8.86
C GLU A 46 3.58 17.15 -8.81
N TYR A 47 4.00 16.18 -9.63
CA TYR A 47 5.41 15.80 -9.73
C TYR A 47 6.25 16.80 -10.53
N ARG A 48 5.70 17.51 -11.51
CA ARG A 48 6.37 18.67 -12.14
C ARG A 48 6.67 19.76 -11.13
N ARG A 49 5.73 20.01 -10.21
CA ARG A 49 5.86 21.05 -9.19
C ARG A 49 6.82 20.65 -8.06
N SER A 50 6.72 19.41 -7.58
CA SER A 50 7.48 18.92 -6.41
C SER A 50 8.81 18.24 -6.75
N GLY A 51 8.96 17.72 -7.97
CA GLY A 51 10.03 16.81 -8.34
C GLY A 51 9.96 15.47 -7.60
N PHE A 52 10.94 14.60 -7.86
CA PHE A 52 11.00 13.26 -7.23
C PHE A 52 11.94 13.18 -6.01
N GLN A 53 12.63 14.27 -5.67
CA GLN A 53 13.66 14.22 -4.63
C GLN A 53 13.10 13.82 -3.25
N ALA A 54 11.94 14.38 -2.87
CA ALA A 54 11.34 14.08 -1.58
C ALA A 54 10.89 12.60 -1.49
N SER A 55 10.23 12.08 -2.53
CA SER A 55 9.77 10.70 -2.57
C SER A 55 10.93 9.70 -2.62
N LEU A 56 12.00 10.01 -3.35
CA LEU A 56 13.20 9.16 -3.40
C LEU A 56 14.03 9.23 -2.11
N ASN A 57 14.07 10.39 -1.46
CA ASN A 57 14.79 10.54 -0.18
C ASN A 57 14.21 9.62 0.90
N TRP A 58 12.91 9.33 0.89
CA TRP A 58 12.29 8.38 1.80
C TRP A 58 13.00 7.00 1.77
N TYR A 59 13.37 6.52 0.59
CA TYR A 59 14.15 5.28 0.46
C TYR A 59 15.61 5.46 0.91
N ALA A 60 16.20 6.62 0.64
CA ALA A 60 17.58 6.90 1.01
C ALA A 60 17.77 7.03 2.53
N THR A 61 16.72 7.34 3.28
CA THR A 61 16.77 7.54 4.74
C THR A 61 16.45 6.28 5.54
N ILE A 62 16.03 5.17 4.93
CA ILE A 62 15.74 3.90 5.62
C ILE A 62 16.83 3.47 6.62
N PRO A 63 18.16 3.58 6.32
CA PRO A 63 19.19 3.24 7.31
C PRO A 63 19.19 4.15 8.54
N ILE A 64 18.80 5.41 8.37
CA ILE A 64 18.67 6.37 9.47
C ILE A 64 17.46 5.99 10.31
N ASP A 65 16.32 5.72 9.68
CA ASP A 65 15.10 5.29 10.37
C ASP A 65 15.39 4.05 11.22
N PHE A 66 16.04 3.04 10.63
CA PHE A 66 16.49 1.84 11.35
C PHE A 66 17.27 2.18 12.61
N GLU A 67 18.34 2.99 12.53
CA GLU A 67 19.17 3.34 13.69
C GLU A 67 18.40 4.14 14.74
N THR A 68 17.52 5.05 14.33
CA THR A 68 16.73 5.88 15.25
C THR A 68 15.64 5.08 15.98
N GLU A 69 15.11 4.03 15.35
CA GLU A 69 13.99 3.25 15.89
C GLU A 69 14.44 2.07 16.77
N ARG A 70 15.74 1.73 16.83
CA ARG A 70 16.27 0.55 17.57
C ARG A 70 15.87 0.46 19.04
N GLY A 71 15.60 1.60 19.69
CA GLY A 71 15.23 1.68 21.10
C GLY A 71 13.72 1.75 21.36
N LEU A 72 12.89 1.77 20.31
CA LEU A 72 11.45 1.93 20.47
C LEU A 72 10.79 0.65 21.01
N PRO A 73 9.61 0.77 21.65
CA PRO A 73 8.84 -0.38 22.07
C PRO A 73 8.52 -1.30 20.88
N THR A 74 8.74 -2.60 21.07
CA THR A 74 8.48 -3.61 20.03
C THR A 74 7.02 -4.03 19.93
N SER A 75 6.13 -3.42 20.72
CA SER A 75 4.71 -3.76 20.73
C SER A 75 3.82 -2.52 20.61
N ILE A 76 2.77 -2.63 19.81
CA ILE A 76 1.76 -1.59 19.61
C ILE A 76 0.53 -1.94 20.44
N LYS A 77 0.05 -0.97 21.24
CA LYS A 77 -1.04 -1.19 22.22
C LYS A 77 -2.41 -0.65 21.77
N HIS A 78 -2.44 0.25 20.80
CA HIS A 78 -3.70 0.78 20.30
C HIS A 78 -4.34 -0.19 19.30
N ASN A 79 -5.63 0.00 19.04
CA ASN A 79 -6.34 -0.72 17.98
C ASN A 79 -5.70 -0.38 16.63
N ALA A 80 -5.52 -1.38 15.79
CA ALA A 80 -4.94 -1.23 14.46
C ALA A 80 -5.69 -2.10 13.46
N LEU A 81 -5.74 -1.63 12.21
CA LEU A 81 -6.23 -2.38 11.07
C LEU A 81 -5.10 -2.45 10.04
N TYR A 82 -4.78 -3.67 9.62
CA TYR A 82 -3.96 -3.91 8.44
C TYR A 82 -4.86 -4.30 7.27
N ILE A 83 -4.71 -3.62 6.13
CA ILE A 83 -5.34 -3.98 4.86
C ILE A 83 -4.23 -4.28 3.87
N GLY A 84 -4.11 -5.55 3.47
CA GLY A 84 -3.16 -6.01 2.47
C GLY A 84 -3.82 -6.39 1.15
N ALA A 85 -3.03 -6.42 0.08
CA ALA A 85 -3.47 -6.88 -1.23
C ALA A 85 -3.09 -8.36 -1.43
N ARG A 86 -3.99 -9.16 -2.00
CA ARG A 86 -3.75 -10.59 -2.27
C ARG A 86 -2.60 -10.83 -3.24
N ASP A 87 -2.50 -9.98 -4.26
CA ASP A 87 -1.66 -10.19 -5.44
C ASP A 87 -0.52 -9.15 -5.54
N ASP A 88 -0.16 -8.48 -4.43
CA ASP A 88 0.99 -7.58 -4.39
C ASP A 88 2.30 -8.37 -4.56
N ALA A 89 3.04 -8.07 -5.63
CA ALA A 89 4.29 -8.77 -5.97
C ALA A 89 5.44 -8.45 -5.00
N VAL A 90 5.39 -7.31 -4.32
CA VAL A 90 6.44 -6.80 -3.43
C VAL A 90 6.05 -7.01 -1.97
N LEU A 91 4.90 -6.50 -1.55
CA LEU A 91 4.42 -6.54 -0.16
C LEU A 91 3.46 -7.71 0.04
N LYS A 92 3.99 -8.92 -0.13
CA LYS A 92 3.18 -10.15 -0.10
C LYS A 92 2.51 -10.35 1.27
N PRO A 93 1.29 -10.92 1.34
CA PRO A 93 0.59 -11.15 2.59
C PRO A 93 1.40 -11.89 3.67
N GLU A 94 2.31 -12.79 3.28
CA GLU A 94 3.15 -13.54 4.21
C GLU A 94 4.10 -12.64 5.00
N MET A 95 4.49 -11.48 4.45
CA MET A 95 5.34 -10.51 5.15
C MET A 95 4.64 -9.88 6.37
N ALA A 96 3.31 -9.84 6.35
CA ALA A 96 2.49 -9.31 7.44
C ALA A 96 2.04 -10.39 8.44
N ALA A 97 2.29 -11.68 8.17
CA ALA A 97 1.74 -12.79 8.94
C ALA A 97 2.08 -12.78 10.44
N HIS A 98 3.21 -12.15 10.80
CA HIS A 98 3.67 -12.06 12.19
C HIS A 98 3.26 -10.78 12.92
N MET A 99 2.57 -9.84 12.27
CA MET A 99 2.10 -8.61 12.92
C MET A 99 1.27 -8.85 14.21
N PRO A 100 0.39 -9.87 14.30
CA PRO A 100 -0.36 -10.13 15.54
C PRO A 100 0.50 -10.44 16.77
N GLN A 101 1.77 -10.82 16.57
CA GLN A 101 2.70 -11.07 17.68
C GLN A 101 3.14 -9.76 18.37
N PHE A 102 3.09 -8.64 17.65
CA PHE A 102 3.54 -7.33 18.11
C PHE A 102 2.37 -6.38 18.40
N ILE A 103 1.20 -6.61 17.80
CA ILE A 103 0.03 -5.75 17.90
C ILE A 103 -1.14 -6.57 18.44
N SER A 104 -1.44 -6.41 19.73
CA SER A 104 -2.45 -7.24 20.41
C SER A 104 -3.88 -6.99 19.95
N SER A 105 -4.16 -5.76 19.50
CA SER A 105 -5.50 -5.33 19.04
C SER A 105 -5.50 -5.09 17.53
N LEU A 106 -4.97 -6.05 16.77
CA LEU A 106 -4.87 -6.00 15.32
C LEU A 106 -6.03 -6.75 14.65
N GLU A 107 -6.74 -6.06 13.77
CA GLU A 107 -7.57 -6.68 12.74
C GLU A 107 -6.77 -6.72 11.41
N MET A 108 -6.90 -7.82 10.66
CA MET A 108 -6.23 -7.99 9.37
C MET A 108 -7.28 -8.31 8.30
N ALA A 109 -7.21 -7.60 7.17
CA ALA A 109 -8.00 -7.86 5.98
C ALA A 109 -7.06 -8.02 4.78
N ILE A 110 -7.29 -9.04 3.96
CA ILE A 110 -6.61 -9.21 2.68
C ILE A 110 -7.66 -9.06 1.59
N ILE A 111 -7.47 -8.07 0.73
CA ILE A 111 -8.36 -7.77 -0.39
C ILE A 111 -8.00 -8.68 -1.55
N ASN A 112 -9.00 -9.32 -2.16
CA ASN A 112 -8.78 -10.19 -3.32
C ASN A 112 -8.84 -9.37 -4.61
N ASP A 113 -8.24 -9.91 -5.68
CA ASP A 113 -8.15 -9.27 -6.99
C ASP A 113 -7.49 -7.88 -6.90
N SER A 114 -6.43 -7.77 -6.11
CA SER A 114 -5.73 -6.51 -5.85
C SER A 114 -4.23 -6.70 -5.73
N GLY A 115 -3.47 -5.91 -6.46
CA GLY A 115 -2.03 -5.70 -6.35
C GLY A 115 -1.68 -4.45 -5.53
N HIS A 116 -0.52 -3.87 -5.84
CA HIS A 116 0.10 -2.82 -5.02
C HIS A 116 -0.79 -1.59 -4.79
N TRP A 117 -1.59 -1.21 -5.79
CA TRP A 117 -2.44 -0.03 -5.73
C TRP A 117 -3.84 -0.36 -5.20
N VAL A 118 -3.92 -1.14 -4.11
CA VAL A 118 -5.17 -1.71 -3.56
C VAL A 118 -6.30 -0.68 -3.37
N LEU A 119 -5.95 0.57 -3.03
CA LEU A 119 -6.90 1.67 -2.87
C LEU A 119 -7.58 2.11 -4.18
N TRP A 120 -6.87 2.00 -5.30
CA TRP A 120 -7.39 2.27 -6.64
C TRP A 120 -8.06 1.04 -7.23
N GLU A 121 -7.44 -0.12 -7.10
CA GLU A 121 -7.89 -1.35 -7.74
C GLU A 121 -9.18 -1.89 -7.10
N GLN A 122 -9.31 -1.80 -5.78
CA GLN A 122 -10.43 -2.36 -5.02
C GLN A 122 -10.99 -1.37 -4.00
N ARG A 123 -11.20 -0.13 -4.43
CA ARG A 123 -11.70 0.99 -3.61
C ARG A 123 -12.89 0.60 -2.72
N ASP A 124 -13.89 -0.06 -3.29
CA ASP A 124 -15.14 -0.35 -2.59
C ASP A 124 -14.91 -1.40 -1.48
N GLN A 125 -14.11 -2.44 -1.74
CA GLN A 125 -13.75 -3.46 -0.73
C GLN A 125 -12.92 -2.84 0.41
N VAL A 126 -11.96 -1.97 0.08
CA VAL A 126 -11.15 -1.27 1.11
C VAL A 126 -12.03 -0.34 1.95
N THR A 127 -12.89 0.44 1.30
CA THR A 127 -13.80 1.37 1.99
C THR A 127 -14.73 0.63 2.92
N GLU A 128 -15.31 -0.50 2.49
CA GLU A 128 -16.15 -1.35 3.32
C GLU A 128 -15.40 -1.81 4.58
N LYS A 129 -14.17 -2.30 4.43
CA LYS A 129 -13.35 -2.75 5.57
C LYS A 129 -13.00 -1.63 6.54
N LEU A 130 -12.68 -0.44 6.02
CA LEU A 130 -12.41 0.74 6.84
C LEU A 130 -13.64 1.16 7.65
N VAL A 131 -14.82 1.24 7.00
CA VAL A 131 -16.07 1.64 7.65
C VAL A 131 -16.50 0.60 8.68
N GLU A 132 -16.39 -0.69 8.36
CA GLU A 132 -16.68 -1.79 9.30
C GLU A 132 -15.83 -1.68 10.57
N TRP A 133 -14.52 -1.46 10.41
CA TRP A 133 -13.59 -1.33 11.52
C TRP A 133 -13.86 -0.09 12.37
N LEU A 134 -14.05 1.08 11.73
CA LEU A 134 -14.37 2.32 12.44
C LEU A 134 -15.68 2.21 13.24
N GLY A 135 -16.69 1.55 12.67
CA GLY A 135 -17.96 1.30 13.38
C GLY A 135 -17.80 0.45 14.64
N LYS A 136 -16.90 -0.54 14.64
CA LYS A 136 -16.59 -1.34 15.85
C LYS A 136 -15.96 -0.47 16.94
N LEU A 137 -15.05 0.43 16.55
CA LEU A 137 -14.38 1.32 17.50
C LEU A 137 -15.34 2.32 18.13
N GLU A 138 -16.22 2.91 17.33
CA GLU A 138 -17.22 3.86 17.82
C GLU A 138 -18.15 3.19 18.85
N ASN A 139 -18.65 1.99 18.54
CA ASN A 139 -19.50 1.23 19.46
C ASN A 139 -18.78 0.86 20.78
N ALA A 140 -17.49 0.51 20.73
CA ALA A 140 -16.71 0.22 21.92
C ALA A 140 -16.55 1.46 22.84
N VAL A 141 -16.40 2.64 22.24
CA VAL A 141 -16.34 3.92 22.98
C VAL A 141 -17.68 4.22 23.65
N TYR A 142 -18.81 4.03 22.95
CA TYR A 142 -20.13 4.25 23.56
C TYR A 142 -20.43 3.29 24.72
N LEU A 143 -20.11 2.01 24.57
CA LEU A 143 -20.34 1.02 25.64
C LEU A 143 -19.51 1.33 26.89
N SER A 144 -18.22 1.64 26.73
CA SER A 144 -17.36 2.03 27.87
C SER A 144 -17.79 3.33 28.56
N SER A 145 -18.43 4.25 27.83
CA SER A 145 -18.95 5.51 28.39
C SER A 145 -20.31 5.36 29.06
N SER A 146 -21.04 4.27 28.78
CA SER A 146 -22.37 3.99 29.34
C SER A 146 -22.35 3.13 30.62
N GLU A 147 -21.19 2.58 30.98
CA GLU A 147 -20.96 1.80 32.21
C GLU A 147 -20.47 2.66 33.40
N LEU A 148 -20.36 3.98 33.22
CA LEU A 148 -20.06 4.99 34.24
C LEU A 148 -21.32 5.75 34.66
#